data_AF-A0A6A5HN36-F1
#
_entry.id   AF-A0A6A5HN36-F1
#
_cell.length_a   1.000
_cell.length_b   1.000
_cell.length_c   1.000
_cell.angle_alpha   90.00
_cell.angle_beta   90.00
_cell.angle_gamma   90.00
#
_symmetry.space_group_name_H-M   'P 1'
#
loop_
_entity.id
_entity.type
_entity.pdbx_description
1 polymer ?
#
loop_
_entity_poly.entity_id
_entity_poly.type
_entity_poly.pdbx_seq_one_letter_code
_entity_poly.pdbx_strand_id
1 'polypeptide(L)'
;MIDNEQLPTAEWFVRDRYMLAGAMIAFNILMIVNSVIRLVGLWENIVVTCMLAIVIMYIPLSTCFHFNPMDVDLKFSPLKSTKLSKKQWLVLFGVHIVLAALYTTLFLFDESSLGKEELILNFRLIKFICQLINILSIPISYHAILLWNSDKLRFIGKYPGTSIKWTGLMKRNPDGTWEVDQTPEDHNAFVV
;
A
#
# COMPACT_ATOMS: atom_id res chain seq x y z
N MET A 1 -21.27 29.74 6.75
CA MET A 1 -20.86 28.60 7.57
C MET A 1 -20.96 27.40 6.66
N ILE A 2 -19.83 26.86 6.23
CA ILE A 2 -19.82 25.70 5.32
C ILE A 2 -19.94 24.49 6.23
N ASP A 3 -20.96 23.67 6.01
CA ASP A 3 -21.09 22.40 6.72
C ASP A 3 -19.87 21.54 6.39
N ASN A 4 -18.97 21.42 7.36
CA ASN A 4 -17.76 20.59 7.29
C ASN A 4 -18.08 19.08 7.26
N GLU A 5 -19.36 18.69 7.23
CA GLU A 5 -19.82 17.30 7.37
C GLU A 5 -19.55 16.41 6.14
N GLN A 6 -18.96 16.92 5.05
CA GLN A 6 -18.81 16.15 3.79
C GLN A 6 -17.41 16.09 3.17
N LEU A 7 -16.32 16.21 3.94
CA LEU A 7 -14.99 15.87 3.40
C LEU A 7 -14.31 14.69 4.13
N PRO A 8 -14.88 13.47 4.05
CA PRO A 8 -14.27 12.24 4.56
C PRO A 8 -13.22 11.69 3.56
N THR A 9 -12.17 12.45 3.25
CA THR A 9 -11.30 12.11 2.10
C THR A 9 -9.83 11.90 2.45
N ALA A 10 -9.25 12.68 3.35
CA ALA A 10 -7.85 12.50 3.73
C ALA A 10 -7.63 11.23 4.58
N GLU A 11 -8.51 10.94 5.54
CA GLU A 11 -8.41 9.73 6.37
C GLU A 11 -8.57 8.46 5.54
N TRP A 12 -9.58 8.41 4.67
CA TRP A 12 -9.78 7.30 3.74
C TRP A 12 -8.60 7.12 2.79
N PHE A 13 -8.08 8.22 2.24
CA PHE A 13 -6.86 8.20 1.44
C PHE A 13 -5.70 7.57 2.22
N VAL A 14 -5.38 8.07 3.41
CA VAL A 14 -4.28 7.56 4.23
C VAL A 14 -4.48 6.09 4.59
N ARG A 15 -5.69 5.72 5.04
CA ARG A 15 -6.04 4.35 5.43
C ARG A 15 -5.89 3.37 4.28
N ASP A 16 -6.39 3.71 3.09
CA ASP A 16 -6.26 2.86 1.91
C ASP A 16 -4.78 2.58 1.58
N ARG A 17 -3.90 3.59 1.65
CA ARG A 17 -2.47 3.41 1.36
C ARG A 17 -1.78 2.52 2.40
N TYR A 18 -2.15 2.62 3.67
CA TYR A 18 -1.65 1.71 4.70
C TYR A 18 -2.12 0.28 4.48
N MET A 19 -3.42 0.10 4.20
CA MET A 19 -4.01 -1.20 3.98
C MET A 19 -3.45 -1.87 2.72
N LEU A 20 -3.22 -1.12 1.64
CA LEU A 20 -2.58 -1.62 0.43
C LEU A 20 -1.14 -2.06 0.68
N ALA A 21 -0.33 -1.25 1.38
CA ALA A 21 1.03 -1.64 1.74
C ALA A 21 1.05 -2.93 2.59
N GLY A 22 0.17 -2.99 3.61
CA GLY A 22 0.00 -4.17 4.44
C GLY A 22 -0.43 -5.41 3.63
N ALA A 23 -1.40 -5.24 2.72
CA ALA A 23 -1.87 -6.32 1.85
C ALA A 23 -0.78 -6.82 0.90
N MET A 24 0.05 -5.93 0.34
CA MET A 24 1.18 -6.33 -0.51
C MET A 24 2.22 -7.13 0.28
N ILE A 25 2.55 -6.71 1.50
CA ILE A 25 3.48 -7.47 2.37
C ILE A 25 2.87 -8.82 2.77
N ALA A 26 1.60 -8.83 3.17
CA ALA A 26 0.86 -10.05 3.51
C ALA A 26 0.80 -11.02 2.32
N PHE A 27 0.57 -10.50 1.12
CA PHE A 27 0.56 -11.31 -0.10
C PHE A 27 1.91 -11.97 -0.34
N ASN A 28 3.01 -11.22 -0.18
CA ASN A 28 4.35 -11.78 -0.32
C ASN A 28 4.56 -12.95 0.66
N ILE A 29 4.26 -12.74 1.95
CA ILE A 29 4.43 -13.76 2.99
C ILE A 29 3.53 -14.97 2.73
N LEU A 30 2.25 -14.75 2.46
CA LEU A 30 1.27 -15.81 2.23
C LEU A 30 1.61 -16.65 1.00
N MET A 31 2.21 -16.07 -0.04
CA MET A 31 2.68 -16.83 -1.21
C MET A 31 3.83 -17.78 -0.85
N ILE A 32 4.80 -17.33 -0.03
CA ILE A 32 5.88 -18.20 0.47
C ILE A 32 5.27 -19.32 1.32
N VAL A 33 4.42 -18.97 2.27
CA VAL A 33 3.77 -19.94 3.16
C VAL A 33 2.97 -20.95 2.34
N ASN A 34 2.13 -20.50 1.40
CA ASN A 34 1.33 -21.37 0.55
C ASN A 34 2.19 -22.34 -0.30
N SER A 35 3.38 -21.92 -0.73
CA SER A 35 4.31 -22.77 -1.47
C SER A 35 4.90 -23.91 -0.63
N VAL A 36 5.00 -23.73 0.69
CA VAL A 36 5.58 -24.72 1.62
C VAL A 36 4.49 -25.50 2.37
N ILE A 37 3.34 -24.88 2.65
CA ILE A 37 2.30 -25.42 3.54
C ILE A 37 1.57 -26.63 2.97
N ARG A 38 1.74 -26.93 1.67
CA ARG A 38 1.31 -28.21 1.08
C ARG A 38 2.02 -29.42 1.69
N LEU A 39 3.07 -29.20 2.48
CA LEU A 39 3.76 -30.20 3.31
C LEU A 39 3.17 -30.31 4.74
N VAL A 40 2.19 -29.49 5.08
CA VAL A 40 1.54 -29.39 6.39
C VAL A 40 0.06 -29.79 6.24
N GLY A 41 -0.62 -30.05 7.36
CA GLY A 41 -1.98 -30.58 7.42
C GLY A 41 -3.04 -29.86 6.55
N LEU A 42 -4.16 -30.55 6.35
CA LEU A 42 -5.25 -30.11 5.48
C LEU A 42 -5.87 -28.77 5.92
N TRP A 43 -6.00 -28.55 7.23
CA TRP A 43 -6.69 -27.38 7.79
C TRP A 43 -5.88 -26.10 7.60
N GLU A 44 -4.58 -26.16 7.84
CA GLU A 44 -3.66 -25.03 7.69
C GLU A 44 -3.62 -24.56 6.24
N ASN A 45 -3.64 -25.50 5.29
CA ASN A 45 -3.67 -25.20 3.86
C ASN A 45 -4.97 -24.51 3.45
N ILE A 46 -6.13 -24.94 3.96
CA ILE A 46 -7.42 -24.27 3.70
C ILE A 46 -7.38 -22.83 4.21
N VAL A 47 -6.93 -22.62 5.46
CA VAL A 47 -6.89 -21.28 6.07
C VAL A 47 -5.99 -20.34 5.28
N VAL A 48 -4.77 -20.77 4.94
CA VAL A 48 -3.83 -19.95 4.15
C VAL A 48 -4.37 -19.66 2.75
N THR A 49 -5.01 -20.63 2.11
CA THR A 49 -5.64 -20.44 0.80
C THR A 49 -6.77 -19.40 0.87
N CYS A 50 -7.62 -19.46 1.90
CA CYS A 50 -8.67 -18.45 2.11
C CYS A 50 -8.09 -17.05 2.34
N MET A 51 -7.06 -16.92 3.18
CA MET A 51 -6.38 -15.64 3.40
C MET A 51 -5.78 -15.10 2.10
N LEU A 52 -5.13 -15.97 1.32
CA LEU A 52 -4.54 -15.62 0.04
C LEU A 52 -5.60 -15.12 -0.95
N ALA A 53 -6.74 -15.80 -1.04
CA ALA A 53 -7.85 -15.39 -1.89
C ALA A 53 -8.39 -14.00 -1.51
N ILE A 54 -8.56 -13.73 -0.21
CA ILE A 54 -9.00 -12.41 0.28
C ILE A 54 -8.01 -11.32 -0.14
N VAL A 55 -6.71 -11.56 0.04
CA VAL A 55 -5.66 -10.59 -0.31
C VAL A 55 -5.58 -10.38 -1.83
N ILE A 56 -5.67 -11.44 -2.63
CA ILE A 56 -5.69 -11.37 -4.10
C ILE A 56 -6.90 -10.58 -4.60
N MET A 57 -8.08 -10.73 -3.98
CA MET A 57 -9.26 -9.95 -4.37
C MET A 57 -9.13 -8.48 -3.95
N TYR A 58 -8.53 -8.22 -2.78
CA TYR A 58 -8.39 -6.86 -2.25
C TYR A 58 -7.40 -6.00 -3.05
N ILE A 59 -6.23 -6.56 -3.42
CA ILE A 59 -5.16 -5.79 -4.06
C ILE A 59 -5.62 -5.07 -5.34
N PRO A 60 -6.27 -5.71 -6.32
CA PRO A 60 -6.77 -5.04 -7.52
C PRO A 60 -7.79 -3.95 -7.21
N LEU A 61 -8.72 -4.21 -6.28
CA LEU A 61 -9.73 -3.23 -5.88
C LEU A 61 -9.09 -1.98 -5.28
N SER A 62 -8.19 -2.14 -4.31
CA SER A 62 -7.48 -1.02 -3.69
C SER A 62 -6.51 -0.35 -4.66
N THR A 63 -5.85 -1.12 -5.53
CA THR A 63 -4.97 -0.57 -6.58
C THR A 63 -5.75 0.26 -7.60
N CYS A 64 -6.98 -0.14 -7.94
CA CYS A 64 -7.87 0.70 -8.72
C CYS A 64 -8.11 2.03 -8.01
N PHE A 65 -8.41 2.08 -6.71
CA PHE A 65 -8.53 3.34 -5.96
C PHE A 65 -7.20 4.10 -5.79
N HIS A 66 -6.07 3.41 -5.89
CA HIS A 66 -4.75 4.02 -5.84
C HIS A 66 -4.41 4.77 -7.13
N PHE A 67 -4.75 4.19 -8.28
CA PHE A 67 -4.48 4.73 -9.61
C PHE A 67 -5.65 5.46 -10.24
N ASN A 68 -6.87 5.36 -9.69
CA ASN A 68 -8.07 5.85 -10.39
C ASN A 68 -7.91 7.34 -10.73
N PRO A 69 -7.91 7.68 -12.03
CA PRO A 69 -8.05 9.04 -12.49
C PRO A 69 -9.54 9.44 -12.63
N MET A 70 -10.50 8.58 -12.25
CA MET A 70 -11.93 8.90 -12.28
C MET A 70 -12.25 10.06 -11.37
N ASP A 71 -12.20 11.28 -11.93
CA ASP A 71 -12.87 12.50 -11.48
C ASP A 71 -12.95 12.67 -9.96
N VAL A 72 -11.89 12.29 -9.24
CA VAL A 72 -11.79 12.63 -7.85
C VAL A 72 -11.42 14.10 -7.88
N ASP A 73 -12.43 14.92 -7.65
CA ASP A 73 -12.36 16.36 -7.43
C ASP A 73 -11.45 16.72 -6.24
N LEU A 74 -10.68 15.78 -5.68
CA LEU A 74 -9.77 15.98 -4.57
C LEU A 74 -8.64 14.95 -4.58
N LYS A 75 -7.40 15.43 -4.77
CA LYS A 75 -6.15 14.64 -4.75
C LYS A 75 -5.32 15.04 -3.54
N PHE A 76 -4.71 14.07 -2.88
CA PHE A 76 -3.80 14.31 -1.76
C PHE A 76 -2.36 13.91 -2.09
N SER A 77 -1.41 14.60 -1.49
CA SER A 77 0.00 14.22 -1.53
C SER A 77 0.75 14.61 -0.26
N PRO A 78 1.76 13.81 0.17
CA PRO A 78 2.70 14.23 1.21
C PRO A 78 3.40 15.53 0.83
N LEU A 79 3.81 16.32 1.83
CA LEU A 79 4.70 17.45 1.60
C LEU A 79 6.09 16.97 1.16
N LYS A 80 6.77 17.76 0.32
CA LYS A 80 8.14 17.47 -0.14
C LYS A 80 9.15 17.40 1.01
N SER A 81 8.85 18.05 2.13
CA SER A 81 9.66 18.04 3.35
C SER A 81 9.53 16.73 4.13
N THR A 82 8.46 15.95 3.93
CA THR A 82 8.26 14.67 4.61
C THR A 82 9.29 13.65 4.12
N LYS A 83 10.03 13.05 5.06
CA LYS A 83 11.10 12.08 4.76
C LYS A 83 11.00 10.88 5.69
N LEU A 84 11.54 9.76 5.23
CA LEU A 84 11.77 8.58 6.06
C LEU A 84 12.99 8.82 6.96
N SER A 85 12.88 8.37 8.21
CA SER A 85 14.04 8.27 9.11
C SER A 85 14.98 7.15 8.66
N LYS A 86 16.25 7.18 9.12
CA LYS A 86 17.22 6.10 8.85
C LYS A 86 16.71 4.73 9.29
N LYS A 87 16.03 4.65 10.44
CA LYS A 87 15.44 3.41 10.96
C LYS A 87 14.34 2.88 10.03
N GLN A 88 13.48 3.75 9.52
CA GLN A 88 12.42 3.37 8.59
C GLN A 88 12.98 2.88 7.24
N TRP A 89 14.02 3.53 6.72
CA TRP A 89 14.75 3.04 5.56
C TRP A 89 15.32 1.63 5.79
N LEU A 90 15.96 1.42 6.95
CA LEU A 90 16.52 0.13 7.31
C LEU A 90 15.43 -0.95 7.40
N VAL A 91 14.28 -0.65 8.00
CA VAL A 91 13.15 -1.59 8.10
C VAL A 91 12.57 -1.89 6.72
N LEU A 92 12.31 -0.86 5.91
CA LEU A 92 11.75 -1.03 4.56
C LEU A 92 12.64 -1.96 3.72
N PHE A 93 13.93 -1.64 3.60
CA PHE A 93 14.84 -2.48 2.82
C PHE A 93 15.08 -3.83 3.48
N GLY A 94 15.22 -3.88 4.80
CA GLY A 94 15.43 -5.12 5.55
C GLY A 94 14.32 -6.13 5.30
N VAL A 95 13.05 -5.71 5.38
CA VAL A 95 11.89 -6.58 5.09
C VAL A 95 11.94 -7.11 3.66
N HIS A 96 12.13 -6.24 2.66
CA HIS A 96 12.14 -6.67 1.26
C HIS A 96 13.36 -7.53 0.88
N ILE A 97 14.52 -7.31 1.52
CA ILE A 97 15.71 -8.16 1.38
C ILE A 97 15.46 -9.53 1.96
N VAL A 98 14.87 -9.62 3.16
CA VAL A 98 14.49 -10.91 3.77
C VAL A 98 13.51 -11.65 2.88
N LEU A 99 12.47 -10.98 2.37
CA LEU A 99 11.52 -11.58 1.43
C LEU A 99 12.21 -12.06 0.15
N ALA A 100 13.09 -11.24 -0.45
CA ALA A 100 13.85 -11.63 -1.64
C ALA A 100 14.76 -12.85 -1.38
N ALA A 101 15.41 -12.91 -0.21
CA ALA A 101 16.22 -14.06 0.16
C ALA A 101 15.37 -15.33 0.32
N LEU A 102 14.20 -15.23 1.00
CA LEU A 102 13.26 -16.34 1.13
C LEU A 102 12.76 -16.82 -0.24
N TYR A 103 12.39 -15.93 -1.16
CA TYR A 103 12.04 -16.32 -2.53
C TYR A 103 13.21 -16.99 -3.25
N THR A 104 14.43 -16.50 -3.06
CA THR A 104 15.63 -17.13 -3.63
C THR A 104 15.81 -18.56 -3.11
N THR A 105 15.49 -18.84 -1.84
CA THR A 105 15.52 -20.23 -1.34
C THR A 105 14.50 -21.13 -2.04
N LEU A 106 13.33 -20.61 -2.44
CA LEU A 106 12.39 -21.37 -3.26
C LEU A 106 12.95 -21.67 -4.66
N PHE A 107 13.81 -20.81 -5.22
CA PHE A 107 14.50 -21.11 -6.49
C PHE A 107 15.44 -22.31 -6.40
N LEU A 108 16.04 -22.54 -5.22
CA LEU A 108 16.93 -23.68 -4.97
C LEU A 108 16.17 -25.00 -4.76
N PHE A 109 14.85 -24.95 -4.60
CA PHE A 109 14.03 -26.15 -4.45
C PHE A 109 13.91 -26.93 -5.77
N ASP A 110 14.26 -28.21 -5.74
CA ASP A 110 14.08 -29.14 -6.85
C ASP A 110 12.59 -29.45 -7.06
N GLU A 111 12.02 -28.77 -8.04
CA GLU A 111 10.62 -28.89 -8.42
C GLU A 111 10.24 -30.27 -8.96
N SER A 112 11.21 -31.07 -9.44
CA SER A 112 10.92 -32.44 -9.93
C SER A 112 10.31 -33.32 -8.83
N SER A 113 10.62 -33.01 -7.56
CA SER A 113 10.04 -33.65 -6.37
C SER A 113 8.52 -33.46 -6.24
N LEU A 114 7.91 -32.50 -6.95
CA LEU A 114 6.47 -32.27 -6.93
C LEU A 114 5.68 -33.33 -7.73
N GLY A 115 6.36 -34.11 -8.58
CA GLY A 115 5.83 -35.30 -9.27
C GLY A 115 4.74 -35.07 -10.33
N LYS A 116 4.02 -33.95 -10.30
CA LYS A 116 3.00 -33.58 -11.31
C LYS A 116 3.44 -32.37 -12.12
N GLU A 117 3.35 -32.47 -13.44
CA GLU A 117 3.77 -31.42 -14.37
C GLU A 117 3.04 -30.08 -14.14
N GLU A 118 1.73 -30.13 -13.85
CA GLU A 118 0.94 -28.93 -13.49
C GLU A 118 1.46 -28.24 -12.22
N LEU A 119 1.90 -29.00 -11.22
CA LEU A 119 2.47 -28.44 -9.99
C LEU A 119 3.81 -27.78 -10.26
N ILE A 120 4.64 -28.40 -11.11
CA ILE A 120 5.93 -27.87 -11.52
C ILE A 120 5.74 -26.55 -12.27
N LEU A 121 4.81 -26.51 -13.24
CA LEU A 121 4.54 -25.30 -14.02
C LEU A 121 4.02 -24.15 -13.13
N ASN A 122 3.08 -24.45 -12.24
CA ASN A 122 2.55 -23.46 -11.30
C ASN A 122 3.63 -22.94 -10.35
N PHE A 123 4.50 -23.83 -9.85
CA PHE A 123 5.60 -23.45 -8.97
C PHE A 123 6.60 -22.53 -9.67
N ARG A 124 6.98 -22.83 -10.92
CA ARG A 124 7.83 -21.96 -11.74
C ARG A 124 7.21 -20.58 -11.93
N LEU A 125 5.93 -20.51 -12.28
CA LEU A 125 5.22 -19.24 -12.46
C LEU A 125 5.22 -18.41 -11.15
N ILE A 126 4.92 -19.06 -10.02
CA ILE A 126 4.89 -18.42 -8.70
C ILE A 126 6.25 -17.82 -8.34
N LYS A 127 7.36 -18.53 -8.58
CA LYS A 127 8.72 -18.03 -8.32
C LYS A 127 8.98 -16.66 -8.96
N PHE A 128 8.64 -16.51 -10.24
CA PHE A 128 8.84 -15.25 -10.97
C PHE A 128 7.89 -14.15 -10.51
N ILE A 129 6.60 -14.47 -10.38
CA ILE A 129 5.57 -13.50 -9.99
C ILE A 129 5.85 -12.93 -8.59
N CYS A 130 6.27 -13.77 -7.64
CA CYS A 130 6.60 -13.36 -6.28
C CYS A 130 7.72 -12.32 -6.22
N GLN A 131 8.80 -12.52 -6.98
CA GLN A 131 9.90 -11.56 -7.00
C GLN A 131 9.46 -10.22 -7.58
N LEU A 132 8.64 -10.23 -8.63
CA LEU A 132 8.06 -9.03 -9.22
C LEU A 132 7.18 -8.28 -8.21
N ILE A 133 6.30 -8.99 -7.52
CA ILE A 133 5.41 -8.40 -6.50
C ILE A 133 6.24 -7.77 -5.36
N ASN A 134 7.30 -8.44 -4.90
CA ASN A 134 8.16 -7.89 -3.85
C ASN A 134 8.77 -6.55 -4.28
N ILE A 135 9.26 -6.45 -5.53
CA ILE A 135 9.78 -5.19 -6.08
C ILE A 135 8.70 -4.12 -6.16
N LEU A 136 7.51 -4.47 -6.67
CA LEU A 136 6.37 -3.55 -6.79
C LEU A 136 5.84 -3.07 -5.43
N SER A 137 6.04 -3.87 -4.37
CA SER A 137 5.61 -3.51 -3.02
C SER A 137 6.50 -2.48 -2.33
N ILE A 138 7.74 -2.27 -2.81
CA ILE A 138 8.67 -1.26 -2.27
C ILE A 138 8.09 0.17 -2.39
N PRO A 139 7.71 0.67 -3.59
CA PRO A 139 7.17 2.03 -3.71
C PRO A 139 5.86 2.22 -2.96
N ILE A 140 5.01 1.19 -2.87
CA ILE A 140 3.75 1.22 -2.12
C ILE A 140 4.04 1.36 -0.62
N SER A 141 4.94 0.53 -0.08
CA SER A 141 5.35 0.56 1.33
C SER A 141 6.07 1.87 1.68
N TYR A 142 6.93 2.36 0.79
CA TYR A 142 7.56 3.67 0.92
C TYR A 142 6.52 4.78 1.05
N HIS A 143 5.51 4.78 0.18
CA HIS A 143 4.47 5.79 0.19
C HIS A 143 3.61 5.73 1.48
N ALA A 144 3.29 4.53 1.97
CA ALA A 144 2.64 4.35 3.26
C ALA A 144 3.48 4.93 4.41
N ILE A 145 4.79 4.68 4.45
CA ILE A 145 5.65 5.23 5.51
C ILE A 145 5.75 6.76 5.41
N LEU A 146 5.79 7.32 4.20
CA LEU A 146 5.74 8.77 4.02
C LEU A 146 4.44 9.37 4.59
N LEU A 147 3.30 8.73 4.34
CA LEU A 147 2.01 9.17 4.88
C LEU A 147 1.98 9.04 6.41
N TRP A 148 2.60 7.99 6.95
CA TRP A 148 2.75 7.81 8.39
C TRP A 148 3.51 8.95 9.05
N ASN A 149 4.55 9.44 8.39
CA ASN A 149 5.37 10.58 8.84
C ASN A 149 4.78 11.96 8.51
N SER A 150 3.62 12.02 7.86
CA SER A 150 3.04 13.29 7.43
C SER A 150 2.16 13.88 8.53
N ASP A 151 2.55 15.05 9.03
CA ASP A 151 1.70 15.89 9.89
C ASP A 151 0.75 16.77 9.07
N LYS A 152 1.10 17.00 7.80
CA LYS A 152 0.28 17.73 6.83
C LYS A 152 0.28 17.03 5.47
N LEU A 153 -0.84 17.13 4.77
CA LEU A 153 -1.00 16.69 3.38
C LEU A 153 -1.40 17.88 2.52
N ARG A 154 -0.84 17.98 1.32
CA ARG A 154 -1.36 18.89 0.31
C ARG A 154 -2.61 18.28 -0.30
N PHE A 155 -3.62 19.08 -0.55
CA PHE A 155 -4.74 18.70 -1.39
C PHE A 155 -4.92 19.64 -2.58
N ILE A 156 -5.41 19.08 -3.69
CA ILE A 156 -5.80 19.81 -4.90
C ILE A 156 -7.13 19.25 -5.35
N GLY A 157 -8.12 20.11 -5.54
CA GLY A 157 -9.46 19.71 -5.86
C GLY A 157 -10.34 20.80 -6.48
N LYS A 158 -11.65 20.57 -6.50
CA LYS A 158 -12.68 21.59 -6.80
C LYS A 158 -13.34 22.05 -5.52
N TYR A 159 -13.59 23.34 -5.41
CA TYR A 159 -14.32 23.89 -4.28
C TYR A 159 -15.79 23.46 -4.35
N PRO A 160 -16.42 22.99 -3.25
CA PRO A 160 -17.77 22.43 -3.27
C PRO A 160 -18.78 23.33 -3.96
N GLY A 161 -19.55 22.76 -4.90
CA GLY A 161 -20.59 23.49 -5.64
C GLY A 161 -20.06 24.47 -6.69
N THR A 162 -18.76 24.46 -7.01
CA THR A 162 -18.16 25.36 -8.01
C THR A 162 -17.18 24.62 -8.93
N SER A 163 -16.78 25.27 -10.02
CA SER A 163 -15.68 24.84 -10.88
C SER A 163 -14.32 25.39 -10.44
N ILE A 164 -14.25 26.12 -9.32
CA ILE A 164 -13.04 26.79 -8.87
C ILE A 164 -12.07 25.77 -8.30
N LYS A 165 -10.81 25.83 -8.74
CA LYS A 165 -9.73 25.01 -8.20
C LYS A 165 -9.50 25.36 -6.73
N TRP A 166 -9.61 24.37 -5.86
CA TRP A 166 -9.34 24.48 -4.44
C TRP A 166 -8.03 23.78 -4.10
N THR A 167 -7.08 24.51 -3.56
CA THR A 167 -5.80 23.95 -3.10
C THR A 167 -5.53 24.40 -1.68
N GLY A 168 -5.00 23.49 -0.87
CA GLY A 168 -4.66 23.81 0.51
C GLY A 168 -3.89 22.70 1.17
N LEU A 169 -3.84 22.76 2.50
CA LEU A 169 -3.25 21.75 3.34
C LEU A 169 -4.32 21.14 4.24
N MET A 170 -4.25 19.83 4.44
CA MET A 170 -4.88 19.14 5.56
C MET A 170 -3.81 18.97 6.64
N LYS A 171 -4.18 19.15 7.90
CA LYS A 171 -3.36 18.89 9.07
C LYS A 171 -3.89 17.66 9.82
N ARG A 172 -2.97 16.86 10.35
CA ARG A 172 -3.28 15.72 11.21
C ARG A 172 -3.40 16.18 12.65
N ASN A 173 -4.51 15.84 13.28
CA ASN A 173 -4.74 16.07 14.71
C ASN A 173 -4.06 14.99 15.57
N PRO A 174 -3.80 15.25 16.86
CA PRO A 174 -3.20 14.27 17.77
C PRO A 174 -4.02 12.99 17.93
N ASP A 175 -5.34 13.06 17.72
CA ASP A 175 -6.26 11.91 17.74
C ASP A 175 -6.23 11.09 16.43
N GLY A 176 -5.48 11.54 15.42
CA GLY A 176 -5.33 10.89 14.13
C GLY A 176 -6.32 11.36 13.06
N THR A 177 -7.27 12.24 13.40
CA THR A 177 -8.21 12.84 12.44
C THR A 177 -7.51 13.88 11.55
N TRP A 178 -8.14 14.23 10.43
CA TRP A 178 -7.60 15.18 9.46
C TRP A 178 -8.57 16.34 9.26
N GLU A 179 -8.06 17.57 9.30
CA GLU A 179 -8.83 18.79 9.09
C GLU A 179 -8.14 19.74 8.12
N VAL A 180 -8.90 20.63 7.48
CA VAL A 180 -8.32 21.68 6.63
C VAL A 180 -7.51 22.61 7.51
N ASP A 181 -6.23 22.78 7.18
CA ASP A 181 -5.36 23.71 7.87
C ASP A 181 -5.74 25.14 7.48
N GLN A 182 -6.32 25.87 8.44
CA GLN A 182 -6.73 27.27 8.30
C GLN A 182 -5.63 28.24 8.77
N THR A 183 -4.45 27.75 9.16
CA THR A 183 -3.39 28.63 9.66
C THR A 183 -2.86 29.53 8.53
N PRO A 184 -2.77 30.85 8.75
CA PRO A 184 -2.51 31.83 7.69
C PRO A 184 -1.11 31.71 7.05
N GLU A 185 -0.16 31.04 7.70
CA GLU A 185 1.24 30.96 7.26
C GLU A 185 1.43 30.10 6.00
N ASP A 186 0.57 29.10 5.75
CA ASP A 186 0.70 28.20 4.60
C ASP A 186 -0.18 28.60 3.39
N HIS A 187 -1.10 29.55 3.54
CA HIS A 187 -1.89 30.09 2.43
C HIS A 187 -1.10 31.04 1.53
N ASN A 188 0.01 31.59 2.03
CA ASN A 188 0.92 32.44 1.26
C ASN A 188 1.95 31.65 0.42
N ALA A 189 2.04 30.33 0.59
CA ALA A 189 2.98 29.48 -0.16
C ALA A 189 2.46 29.00 -1.53
N PHE A 190 1.26 29.43 -1.93
CA PHE A 190 0.61 29.01 -3.19
C PHE A 190 0.44 30.15 -4.22
N VAL A 191 1.04 31.31 -3.98
CA VAL A 191 1.17 32.38 -4.97
C VAL A 191 2.61 32.36 -5.51
N VAL A 192 2.84 31.58 -6.57
CA VAL A 192 3.94 31.78 -7.54
C VAL A 192 3.36 31.59 -8.93
#